data_AF-A0A6J6WTV7-F1
#
_entry.id   AF-A0A6J6WTV7-F1
#
_cell.length_a   1.000
_cell.length_b   1.000
_cell.length_c   1.000
_cell.angle_alpha   90.00
_cell.angle_beta   90.00
_cell.angle_gamma   90.00
#
_symmetry.space_group_name_H-M   'P 1'
#
loop_
_entity.id
_entity.type
_entity.pdbx_description
1 polymer ?
#
loop_
_entity_poly.entity_id
_entity_poly.type
_entity_poly.pdbx_seq_one_letter_code
_entity_poly.pdbx_strand_id
1 'polypeptide(L)'
;MSATARVRLAQELHDGIAQDLVGLSYFIDALLARDDASIELRQKLRTLRFTISDVLERVRREIYELRVDTTKDELLLAGDMKYELSRVFNELIRNIEEHSHANEITISIGDDGVGGAHLKDGHHGLRGATERISDLGGSLSIESEKPGTHIEISLPWNPR
;
A
#
# COMPACT_ATOMS: atom_id res chain seq x y z
N MET A 1 -20.91 25.00 -3.01
CA MET A 1 -19.74 25.05 -3.92
C MET A 1 -20.05 24.21 -5.13
N SER A 2 -19.57 24.57 -6.33
CA SER A 2 -19.73 23.74 -7.53
C SER A 2 -18.98 22.40 -7.37
N ALA A 3 -19.55 21.32 -7.93
CA ALA A 3 -18.93 20.00 -8.07
C ALA A 3 -17.45 20.07 -8.49
N THR A 4 -17.15 20.86 -9.52
CA THR A 4 -15.80 21.06 -10.06
C THR A 4 -14.86 21.75 -9.07
N ALA A 5 -15.37 22.67 -8.25
CA ALA A 5 -14.56 23.37 -7.25
C ALA A 5 -14.18 22.47 -6.07
N ARG A 6 -15.04 21.52 -5.69
CA ARG A 6 -14.77 20.54 -4.63
C ARG A 6 -13.73 19.50 -5.06
N VAL A 7 -13.84 18.98 -6.29
CA VAL A 7 -12.86 18.05 -6.86
C VAL A 7 -11.48 18.71 -6.95
N ARG A 8 -11.40 19.96 -7.40
CA ARG A 8 -10.15 20.71 -7.44
C ARG A 8 -9.56 20.95 -6.05
N LEU A 9 -10.39 21.29 -5.07
CA LEU A 9 -9.94 21.44 -3.67
C LEU A 9 -9.42 20.12 -3.11
N ALA A 10 -10.10 19.00 -3.37
CA ALA A 10 -9.66 17.67 -2.95
C ALA A 10 -8.32 17.28 -3.61
N GLN A 11 -8.07 17.68 -4.86
CA GLN A 11 -6.78 17.50 -5.53
C GLN A 11 -5.69 18.39 -4.91
N GLU A 12 -5.94 19.68 -4.69
CA GLU A 12 -4.96 20.58 -4.07
C GLU A 12 -4.59 20.16 -2.63
N LEU A 13 -5.56 19.65 -1.86
CA LEU A 13 -5.30 19.09 -0.51
C LEU A 13 -4.50 17.79 -0.56
N HIS A 14 -4.74 16.93 -1.56
CA HIS A 14 -3.99 15.69 -1.76
C HIS A 14 -2.55 15.98 -2.19
N ASP A 15 -2.37 16.83 -3.20
CA ASP A 15 -1.07 17.14 -3.77
C ASP A 15 -0.21 18.03 -2.85
N GLY A 16 -0.83 18.85 -2.01
CA GLY A 16 -0.10 19.66 -1.02
C GLY A 16 0.02 18.95 0.32
N ILE A 17 -1.05 19.02 1.12
CA ILE A 17 -1.00 18.69 2.55
C ILE A 17 -0.74 17.20 2.79
N ALA A 18 -1.38 16.31 2.02
CA ALA A 18 -1.19 14.89 2.22
C ALA A 18 0.22 14.43 1.79
N GLN A 19 0.79 15.00 0.72
CA GLN A 19 2.17 14.72 0.30
C GLN A 19 3.21 15.25 1.31
N ASP A 20 3.02 16.46 1.83
CA ASP A 20 3.91 17.05 2.84
C ASP A 20 3.94 16.20 4.13
N LEU A 21 2.76 15.75 4.59
CA LEU A 21 2.65 14.87 5.76
C LEU A 21 3.33 13.51 5.55
N VAL A 22 3.25 12.95 4.34
CA VAL A 22 3.99 11.72 3.98
C VAL A 22 5.50 11.98 4.01
N GLY A 23 5.96 13.12 3.48
CA GLY A 23 7.37 13.52 3.55
C GLY A 23 7.89 13.63 4.99
N LEU A 24 7.06 14.18 5.89
CA LEU A 24 7.40 14.27 7.32
C LEU A 24 7.50 12.89 7.99
N SER A 25 6.64 11.94 7.62
CA SER A 25 6.76 10.55 8.11
C SER A 25 8.09 9.91 7.71
N TYR A 26 8.51 10.07 6.44
CA TYR A 26 9.81 9.58 5.99
C TYR A 26 10.98 10.22 6.74
N PHE A 27 10.91 11.54 6.99
CA PHE A 27 11.95 12.23 7.74
C PHE A 27 12.05 11.71 9.19
N ILE A 28 10.92 11.40 9.82
CA ILE A 28 10.90 10.83 11.17
C ILE A 28 11.44 9.40 11.17
N ASP A 29 11.09 8.59 10.19
CA ASP A 29 11.61 7.23 10.05
C ASP A 29 13.13 7.23 9.84
N ALA A 30 13.65 8.17 9.04
CA ALA A 30 15.10 8.38 8.89
C ALA A 30 15.79 8.80 10.19
N LEU A 31 15.13 9.61 11.04
CA LEU A 31 15.65 9.96 12.36
C LEU A 31 15.60 8.78 13.35
N LEU A 32 14.57 7.94 13.28
CA LEU A 32 14.42 6.74 14.10
C LEU A 32 15.44 5.65 13.76
N ALA A 33 15.87 5.59 12.49
CA ALA A 33 16.88 4.65 11.99
C ALA A 33 18.32 5.00 12.43
N ARG A 34 18.55 6.18 13.03
CA ARG A 34 19.88 6.56 13.52
C ARG A 34 20.22 5.84 14.81
N ASP A 35 21.41 5.25 14.87
CA ASP A 35 21.89 4.52 16.05
C ASP A 35 22.27 5.43 17.22
N ASP A 36 22.56 6.71 16.96
CA ASP A 36 23.01 7.71 17.95
C ASP A 36 21.87 8.38 18.74
N ALA A 37 20.61 8.08 18.41
CA ALA A 37 19.46 8.71 19.05
C ALA A 37 19.19 8.13 20.45
N SER A 38 19.02 9.01 21.44
CA SER A 38 18.65 8.63 22.81
C SER A 38 17.27 7.95 22.85
N ILE A 39 17.06 7.10 23.86
CA ILE A 39 15.78 6.39 24.06
C ILE A 39 14.60 7.38 24.17
N GLU A 40 14.79 8.51 24.87
CA GLU A 40 13.78 9.56 25.01
C GLU A 40 13.47 10.24 23.66
N LEU A 41 14.49 10.53 22.85
CA LEU A 41 14.29 11.08 21.52
C LEU A 41 13.55 10.11 20.61
N ARG A 42 13.90 8.81 20.63
CA ARG A 42 13.21 7.77 19.87
C ARG A 42 11.74 7.65 20.29
N GLN A 43 11.43 7.75 21.57
CA GLN A 43 10.04 7.76 22.05
C GLN A 43 9.26 8.97 21.53
N LYS A 44 9.84 10.19 21.62
CA LYS A 44 9.21 11.41 21.09
C LYS A 44 8.99 11.34 19.58
N LEU A 45 9.96 10.82 18.83
CA LEU A 45 9.84 10.61 17.38
C LEU A 45 8.74 9.61 17.03
N ARG A 46 8.61 8.50 17.77
CA ARG A 46 7.49 7.55 17.60
C ARG A 46 6.15 8.22 17.87
N THR A 47 6.01 8.98 18.95
CA THR A 47 4.77 9.74 19.23
C THR A 47 4.43 10.72 18.10
N LEU A 48 5.44 11.43 17.58
CA LEU A 48 5.26 12.35 16.46
C LEU A 48 4.82 11.61 15.18
N ARG A 49 5.44 10.46 14.89
CA ARG A 49 5.07 9.57 13.78
C ARG A 49 3.59 9.18 13.87
N PHE A 50 3.14 8.71 15.03
CA PHE A 50 1.73 8.36 15.25
C PHE A 50 0.80 9.57 15.06
N THR A 51 1.20 10.75 15.55
CA THR A 51 0.40 11.98 15.39
C THR A 51 0.27 12.39 13.92
N ILE A 52 1.34 12.29 13.14
CA ILE A 52 1.30 12.60 11.70
C ILE A 52 0.45 11.58 10.95
N SER A 53 0.56 10.29 11.28
CA SER A 53 -0.31 9.26 10.71
C SER A 53 -1.79 9.57 10.97
N ASP A 54 -2.15 9.95 12.20
CA ASP A 54 -3.51 10.33 12.57
C ASP A 54 -4.02 11.56 11.81
N VAL A 55 -3.18 12.59 11.65
CA VAL A 55 -3.55 13.80 10.90
C VAL A 55 -3.71 13.47 9.42
N LEU A 56 -2.81 12.67 8.86
CA LEU A 56 -2.87 12.21 7.48
C LEU A 56 -4.15 11.40 7.21
N GLU A 57 -4.57 10.55 8.15
CA GLU A 57 -5.84 9.83 8.05
C GLU A 57 -7.05 10.77 8.03
N ARG A 58 -7.07 11.78 8.91
CA ARG A 58 -8.16 12.77 8.94
C ARG A 58 -8.21 13.57 7.65
N VAL A 59 -7.07 14.07 7.16
CA VAL A 59 -7.00 14.82 5.90
C VAL A 59 -7.48 13.95 4.73
N ARG A 60 -7.09 12.68 4.68
CA ARG A 60 -7.56 11.75 3.63
C ARG A 60 -9.07 11.51 3.70
N ARG A 61 -9.65 11.40 4.88
CA ARG A 61 -11.10 11.26 5.07
C ARG A 61 -11.86 12.50 4.61
N GLU A 62 -11.37 13.69 4.94
CA GLU A 62 -11.96 14.96 4.49
C GLU A 62 -11.85 15.10 2.96
N ILE A 63 -10.70 14.76 2.36
CA ILE A 63 -10.52 14.72 0.90
C ILE A 63 -11.50 13.73 0.25
N TYR A 64 -11.71 12.58 0.88
CA TYR A 64 -12.65 11.56 0.41
C TYR A 64 -14.10 12.07 0.47
N GLU A 65 -14.55 12.63 1.60
CA GLU A 65 -15.89 13.21 1.74
C GLU A 65 -16.14 14.33 0.72
N LEU A 66 -15.13 15.16 0.43
CA LEU A 66 -15.19 16.19 -0.61
C LEU A 66 -15.37 15.62 -2.03
N ARG A 67 -14.87 14.40 -2.30
CA ARG A 67 -15.02 13.71 -3.59
C ARG A 67 -16.35 12.97 -3.70
N VAL A 68 -16.79 12.28 -2.64
CA VAL A 68 -18.01 11.46 -2.63
C VAL A 68 -19.29 12.30 -2.78
N ASP A 69 -19.32 13.52 -2.25
CA ASP A 69 -20.48 14.42 -2.35
C ASP A 69 -20.71 14.99 -3.77
N THR A 70 -19.93 14.52 -4.77
CA THR A 70 -19.93 15.08 -6.13
C THR A 70 -20.35 14.08 -7.22
N THR A 71 -20.26 12.77 -7.01
CA THR A 71 -20.46 11.79 -8.09
C THR A 71 -20.99 10.45 -7.55
N LYS A 72 -22.28 10.17 -7.82
CA LYS A 72 -22.78 8.79 -7.92
C LYS A 72 -22.16 8.16 -9.16
N ASP A 73 -21.01 7.51 -9.05
CA ASP A 73 -20.54 6.60 -10.09
C ASP A 73 -19.55 5.58 -9.52
N GLU A 74 -19.89 4.31 -9.69
CA GLU A 74 -19.18 3.11 -9.21
C GLU A 74 -17.73 2.99 -9.73
N LEU A 75 -17.32 3.87 -10.66
CA LEU A 75 -16.01 3.88 -11.29
C LEU A 75 -14.89 4.53 -10.43
N LEU A 76 -15.24 5.39 -9.46
CA LEU A 76 -14.27 6.00 -8.53
C LEU A 76 -13.81 5.02 -7.44
N LEU A 77 -14.71 4.12 -6.99
CA LEU A 77 -14.45 3.14 -5.93
C LEU A 77 -13.32 2.15 -6.28
N ALA A 78 -13.13 1.82 -7.57
CA ALA A 78 -12.08 0.89 -8.00
C ALA A 78 -10.67 1.51 -7.95
N GLY A 79 -10.55 2.81 -8.23
CA GLY A 79 -9.30 3.56 -8.06
C GLY A 79 -8.94 3.73 -6.58
N ASP A 80 -9.97 3.94 -5.76
CA ASP A 80 -9.86 4.15 -4.31
C ASP A 80 -9.47 2.85 -3.57
N MET A 81 -10.04 1.70 -3.94
CA MET A 81 -9.73 0.42 -3.30
C MET A 81 -8.29 -0.01 -3.54
N LYS A 82 -7.76 0.15 -4.76
CA LYS A 82 -6.37 -0.20 -5.08
C LYS A 82 -5.38 0.62 -4.24
N TYR A 83 -5.68 1.90 -4.04
CA TYR A 83 -4.85 2.77 -3.22
C TYR A 83 -4.86 2.36 -1.75
N GLU A 84 -6.04 2.13 -1.17
CA GLU A 84 -6.16 1.70 0.23
C GLU A 84 -5.52 0.32 0.47
N LEU A 85 -5.67 -0.63 -0.46
CA LEU A 85 -4.99 -1.92 -0.39
C LEU A 85 -3.47 -1.79 -0.47
N SER A 86 -2.95 -0.91 -1.34
CA SER A 86 -1.51 -0.64 -1.43
C SER A 86 -0.96 -0.05 -0.13
N ARG A 87 -1.76 0.78 0.55
CA ARG A 87 -1.40 1.35 1.86
C ARG A 87 -1.34 0.29 2.95
N VAL A 88 -2.37 -0.55 3.06
CA VAL A 88 -2.40 -1.66 4.02
C VAL A 88 -1.21 -2.59 3.76
N PHE A 89 -0.97 -2.94 2.50
CA PHE A 89 0.16 -3.78 2.11
C PHE A 89 1.50 -3.19 2.57
N ASN A 90 1.78 -1.91 2.26
CA ASN A 90 3.03 -1.27 2.65
C ASN A 90 3.23 -1.20 4.17
N GLU A 91 2.16 -0.95 4.93
CA GLU A 91 2.22 -0.94 6.39
C GLU A 91 2.50 -2.34 6.97
N LEU A 92 1.92 -3.39 6.38
CA LEU A 92 2.23 -4.77 6.78
C LEU A 92 3.69 -5.11 6.50
N ILE A 93 4.22 -4.75 5.33
CA ILE A 93 5.63 -4.93 4.99
C ILE A 93 6.53 -4.17 5.97
N ARG A 94 6.24 -2.91 6.27
CA ARG A 94 6.96 -2.10 7.26
C ARG A 94 6.98 -2.79 8.64
N ASN A 95 5.86 -3.32 9.09
CA ASN A 95 5.79 -4.03 10.37
C ASN A 95 6.65 -5.30 10.37
N ILE A 96 6.74 -5.99 9.22
CA ILE A 96 7.62 -7.14 9.06
C ILE A 96 9.09 -6.70 9.13
N GLU A 97 9.47 -5.61 8.46
CA GLU A 97 10.82 -5.01 8.51
C GLU A 97 11.20 -4.60 9.95
N GLU A 98 10.35 -3.84 10.63
CA GLU A 98 10.70 -3.22 11.92
C GLU A 98 10.57 -4.18 13.12
N HIS A 99 9.73 -5.22 13.04
CA HIS A 99 9.29 -5.95 14.25
C HIS A 99 9.27 -7.48 14.16
N SER A 100 9.17 -8.09 12.98
CA SER A 100 8.85 -9.53 12.91
C SER A 100 10.04 -10.47 13.10
N HIS A 101 11.25 -10.03 12.74
CA HIS A 101 12.42 -10.91 12.57
C HIS A 101 12.15 -12.13 11.66
N ALA A 102 11.21 -12.01 10.72
CA ALA A 102 10.91 -13.07 9.77
C ALA A 102 12.11 -13.34 8.84
N ASN A 103 12.18 -14.54 8.28
CA ASN A 103 13.13 -14.90 7.22
C ASN A 103 12.43 -15.23 5.89
N GLU A 104 11.10 -15.14 5.87
CA GLU A 104 10.24 -15.43 4.71
C GLU A 104 8.95 -14.61 4.81
N ILE A 105 8.43 -14.15 3.67
CA ILE A 105 7.11 -13.56 3.53
C ILE A 105 6.28 -14.41 2.56
N THR A 106 5.03 -14.69 2.94
CA THR A 106 4.02 -15.29 2.06
C THR A 106 2.88 -14.29 1.81
N ILE A 107 2.54 -14.09 0.54
CA ILE A 107 1.43 -13.25 0.08
C ILE A 107 0.45 -14.14 -0.68
N SER A 108 -0.82 -14.06 -0.30
CA SER A 108 -1.90 -14.83 -0.93
C SER A 108 -2.99 -13.89 -1.42
N ILE A 109 -3.39 -14.04 -2.70
CA ILE A 109 -4.37 -13.21 -3.36
C ILE A 109 -5.41 -14.13 -4.01
N GLY A 110 -6.68 -13.94 -3.67
CA GLY A 110 -7.80 -14.71 -4.24
C GLY A 110 -8.88 -13.80 -4.82
N ASP A 111 -9.44 -14.18 -5.97
CA ASP A 111 -10.69 -13.66 -6.49
C ASP A 111 -11.74 -14.78 -6.62
N ASP A 112 -13.02 -14.42 -6.57
CA ASP A 112 -14.17 -15.32 -6.70
C ASP A 112 -14.73 -15.38 -8.13
N GLY A 113 -13.89 -15.03 -9.11
CA GLY A 113 -14.27 -14.91 -10.51
C GLY A 113 -14.44 -16.24 -11.24
N VAL A 114 -14.27 -16.20 -12.56
CA VAL A 114 -14.51 -17.38 -13.42
C VAL A 114 -13.30 -18.32 -13.54
N GLY A 115 -12.14 -17.91 -13.02
CA GLY A 115 -10.85 -18.58 -13.22
C GLY A 115 -10.34 -18.49 -14.66
N GLY A 116 -9.37 -19.35 -15.00
CA GLY A 116 -8.74 -19.42 -16.33
C GLY A 116 -7.45 -18.60 -16.51
N ALA A 117 -6.90 -18.07 -15.42
CA ALA A 117 -5.58 -17.45 -15.38
C ALA A 117 -4.50 -18.52 -15.57
N HIS A 118 -3.96 -18.58 -16.78
CA HIS A 118 -2.88 -19.51 -17.14
C HIS A 118 -1.72 -18.77 -17.81
N LEU A 119 -0.51 -19.28 -17.62
CA LEU A 119 0.67 -18.86 -18.39
C LEU A 119 0.47 -19.25 -19.85
N LYS A 120 0.10 -18.29 -20.71
CA LYS A 120 -0.04 -18.46 -22.17
C LYS A 120 0.98 -17.60 -22.91
N ASP A 121 1.47 -18.12 -24.02
CA ASP A 121 2.32 -17.35 -24.94
C ASP A 121 1.60 -16.08 -25.42
N GLY A 122 2.32 -14.96 -25.42
CA GLY A 122 1.80 -13.63 -25.79
C GLY A 122 1.11 -12.84 -24.67
N HIS A 123 0.96 -13.40 -23.45
CA HIS A 123 0.45 -12.67 -22.27
C HIS A 123 1.57 -12.43 -21.25
N HIS A 124 1.95 -11.17 -21.05
CA HIS A 124 3.15 -10.82 -20.29
C HIS A 124 2.93 -10.62 -18.78
N GLY A 125 1.68 -10.51 -18.32
CA GLY A 125 1.38 -10.15 -16.92
C GLY A 125 1.87 -11.20 -15.93
N LEU A 126 1.31 -12.41 -15.97
CA LEU A 126 1.65 -13.49 -15.03
C LEU A 126 3.06 -14.02 -15.26
N ARG A 127 3.49 -14.14 -16.52
CA ARG A 127 4.86 -14.56 -16.84
C ARG A 127 5.89 -13.60 -16.26
N GLY A 128 5.71 -12.30 -16.46
CA GLY A 128 6.60 -11.28 -15.92
C GLY A 128 6.56 -11.20 -14.38
N ALA A 129 5.43 -11.56 -13.75
CA ALA A 129 5.36 -11.68 -12.30
C ALA A 129 6.14 -12.90 -11.81
N THR A 130 5.95 -14.07 -12.42
CA THR A 130 6.71 -15.30 -12.11
C THR A 130 8.22 -15.09 -12.28
N GLU A 131 8.65 -14.46 -13.39
CA GLU A 131 10.05 -14.14 -13.65
C GLU A 131 10.61 -13.21 -12.55
N ARG A 132 9.93 -12.11 -12.23
CA ARG A 132 10.37 -11.17 -11.17
C ARG A 132 10.45 -11.81 -9.79
N ILE A 133 9.48 -12.64 -9.42
CA ILE A 133 9.50 -13.33 -8.12
C ILE A 133 10.66 -14.33 -8.06
N SER A 134 10.91 -15.05 -9.15
CA SER A 134 12.06 -15.95 -9.27
C SER A 134 13.40 -15.19 -9.17
N ASP A 135 13.51 -14.01 -9.78
CA ASP A 135 14.71 -13.16 -9.69
C ASP A 135 14.99 -12.66 -8.27
N LEU A 136 13.95 -12.53 -7.45
CA LEU A 136 14.04 -12.22 -6.02
C LEU A 136 14.32 -13.46 -5.15
N GLY A 137 14.48 -14.64 -5.75
CA GLY A 137 14.71 -15.91 -5.05
C GLY A 137 13.45 -16.54 -4.44
N GLY A 138 12.27 -16.07 -4.83
CA GLY A 138 10.99 -16.59 -4.39
C GLY A 138 10.34 -17.56 -5.37
N SER A 139 9.13 -17.97 -5.02
CA SER A 139 8.24 -18.80 -5.85
C SER A 139 6.85 -18.18 -5.95
N LEU A 140 6.19 -18.39 -7.09
CA LEU A 140 4.81 -17.98 -7.34
C LEU A 140 4.03 -19.19 -7.88
N SER A 141 2.92 -19.53 -7.22
CA SER A 141 1.96 -20.54 -7.67
C SER A 141 0.65 -19.87 -8.10
N ILE A 142 -0.03 -20.48 -9.08
CA ILE A 142 -1.32 -20.00 -9.60
C ILE A 142 -2.26 -21.19 -9.69
N GLU A 143 -3.34 -21.13 -8.94
CA GLU A 143 -4.48 -22.05 -9.05
C GLU A 143 -5.65 -21.27 -9.62
N SER A 144 -6.11 -21.61 -10.81
CA SER A 144 -7.19 -20.86 -11.46
C SER A 144 -8.23 -21.80 -12.04
N GLU A 145 -9.21 -22.12 -11.20
CA GLU A 145 -10.34 -22.99 -11.49
C GLU A 145 -11.63 -22.35 -10.98
N LYS A 146 -12.81 -22.81 -11.41
CA LYS A 146 -14.05 -22.26 -10.87
C LYS A 146 -14.19 -22.56 -9.36
N PRO A 147 -14.56 -21.57 -8.52
CA PRO A 147 -15.00 -20.22 -8.84
C PRO A 147 -13.93 -19.15 -8.53
N GLY A 148 -12.79 -19.12 -9.24
CA GLY A 148 -11.84 -18.03 -9.06
C GLY A 148 -10.40 -18.24 -9.51
N THR A 149 -9.54 -17.35 -9.04
CA THR A 149 -8.09 -17.50 -9.12
C THR A 149 -7.48 -17.28 -7.76
N HIS A 150 -6.54 -18.14 -7.39
CA HIS A 150 -5.68 -18.01 -6.23
C HIS A 150 -4.22 -17.91 -6.69
N ILE A 151 -3.51 -16.92 -6.18
CA ILE A 151 -2.09 -16.72 -6.42
C ILE A 151 -1.40 -16.67 -5.06
N GLU A 152 -0.42 -17.54 -4.87
CA GLU A 152 0.44 -17.53 -3.70
C GLU A 152 1.88 -17.20 -4.10
N ILE A 153 2.49 -16.30 -3.35
CA ILE A 153 3.86 -15.83 -3.55
C ILE A 153 4.60 -16.08 -2.24
N SER A 154 5.74 -16.77 -2.31
CA SER A 154 6.68 -16.92 -1.19
C SER A 154 8.01 -16.29 -1.56
N LEU A 155 8.54 -15.46 -0.68
CA LEU A 155 9.80 -14.73 -0.89
C LEU A 155 10.69 -14.87 0.35
N PRO A 156 12.00 -15.18 0.18
CA PRO A 156 12.92 -15.06 1.29
C PRO A 156 12.96 -13.60 1.76
N TRP A 157 12.84 -13.41 3.07
CA TRP A 157 12.88 -12.09 3.67
C TRP A 157 14.26 -11.81 4.23
N ASN A 158 14.98 -10.92 3.55
CA ASN A 158 16.30 -10.49 3.98
C ASN A 158 16.37 -8.96 3.78
N PRO A 159 15.80 -8.17 4.72
CA PRO A 159 15.82 -6.72 4.59
C PRO A 159 17.29 -6.28 4.54
N ARG A 160 17.65 -5.57 3.47
CA ARG A 160 19.01 -5.01 3.31
C ARG A 160 19.23 -3.85 4.26
#